data_AF-A0A6I1UL45-F1
#
_entry.id   AF-A0A6I1UL45-F1
#
_cell.length_a   1.000
_cell.length_b   1.000
_cell.length_c   1.000
_cell.angle_alpha   90.00
_cell.angle_beta   90.00
_cell.angle_gamma   90.00
#
_symmetry.space_group_name_H-M   'P 1'
#
loop_
_entity.id
_entity.type
_entity.pdbx_description
1 polymer ?
#
loop_
_entity_poly.entity_id
_entity_poly.type
_entity_poly.pdbx_seq_one_letter_code
_entity_poly.pdbx_strand_id
1 'polypeptide(L)' 'KSEMFYGHEKNFKSLNQLEQAIIDYIDYYNNKRIKVKLKGLSPVQYRTKSFQ' A
#
# COMPACT_ATOMS: atom_id res chain seq x y z
N LYS A 1 -0.03 -10.09 6.25
CA LYS A 1 0.53 -9.70 4.93
C LYS A 1 1.72 -8.81 5.21
N SER A 2 2.90 -9.41 5.33
CA SER A 2 4.14 -8.76 5.82
C SER A 2 5.04 -8.31 4.67
N GLU A 3 4.44 -8.01 3.51
CA GLU A 3 5.12 -7.76 2.24
C GLU A 3 6.03 -6.53 2.32
N MET A 4 5.65 -5.50 3.09
CA MET A 4 6.50 -4.32 3.33
C MET A 4 7.75 -4.62 4.16
N PHE A 5 7.75 -5.72 4.92
CA PHE A 5 8.85 -6.08 5.83
C PHE A 5 9.77 -7.14 5.25
N TYR A 6 9.36 -7.84 4.18
CA TYR A 6 10.12 -8.94 3.61
C TYR A 6 11.48 -8.44 3.07
N GLY A 7 12.58 -8.88 3.68
CA GLY A 7 13.94 -8.45 3.33
C GLY A 7 14.31 -7.03 3.80
N HIS A 8 13.41 -6.31 4.49
CA HIS A 8 13.64 -4.96 4.98
C HIS A 8 13.62 -4.82 6.51
N GLU A 9 13.66 -5.95 7.22
CA GLU A 9 13.52 -6.02 8.68
C GLU A 9 14.53 -5.17 9.46
N LYS A 10 15.72 -4.91 8.89
CA LYS A 10 16.80 -4.12 9.50
C LYS A 10 16.95 -2.69 8.93
N ASN A 11 16.09 -2.27 8.01
CA ASN A 11 16.27 -1.02 7.26
C ASN A 11 15.73 0.23 7.97
N PHE A 12 14.90 0.06 9.01
CA PHE A 12 14.35 1.17 9.77
C PHE A 12 15.29 1.52 10.92
N LYS A 13 15.92 2.70 10.85
CA LYS A 13 16.91 3.15 11.85
C LYS A 13 16.26 3.93 13.00
N SER A 14 15.00 4.32 12.86
CA SER A 14 14.22 5.00 13.89
C SER A 14 12.72 4.69 13.78
N LEU A 15 12.00 4.90 14.89
CA LEU A 15 10.53 4.74 14.92
C LEU A 15 9.83 5.69 13.94
N ASN A 16 10.30 6.94 13.80
CA ASN A 16 9.71 7.90 12.86
C ASN A 16 9.87 7.44 11.40
N GLN A 17 10.99 6.82 11.04
CA GLN A 17 11.18 6.26 9.70
C GLN A 17 10.25 5.07 9.45
N LEU A 18 10.03 4.24 10.47
CA LEU A 18 9.09 3.13 10.39
C LEU A 18 7.65 3.65 10.22
N GLU A 19 7.25 4.65 11.00
CA GLU A 19 5.92 5.28 10.90
C GLU A 19 5.67 5.85 9.51
N GLN A 20 6.61 6.64 8.98
CA GLN A 20 6.49 7.21 7.65
C GLN A 20 6.40 6.11 6.57
N ALA A 21 7.23 5.07 6.67
CA ALA A 21 7.19 3.95 5.74
C ALA A 21 5.86 3.18 5.78
N ILE A 22 5.24 3.05 6.97
CA ILE A 22 3.90 2.45 7.12
C ILE A 22 2.85 3.34 6.43
N ILE A 23 2.87 4.65 6.68
CA ILE A 23 1.93 5.60 6.07
C ILE A 23 2.04 5.55 4.53
N ASP A 24 3.26 5.62 4.02
CA ASP A 24 3.53 5.59 2.58
C ASP A 24 3.12 4.25 1.95
N TYR A 25 3.34 3.14 2.66
CA TYR A 25 2.90 1.82 2.21
C TYR A 25 1.38 1.70 2.14
N ILE A 26 0.66 2.24 3.13
CA ILE A 26 -0.81 2.27 3.15
C ILE A 26 -1.35 3.10 1.97
N ASP A 27 -0.78 4.28 1.72
CA ASP A 27 -1.16 5.12 0.59
C ASP A 27 -0.91 4.40 -0.74
N TYR A 28 0.28 3.83 -0.91
CA TYR A 28 0.62 3.05 -2.09
C TYR A 28 -0.38 1.91 -2.30
N TYR A 29 -0.66 1.13 -1.27
CA TYR A 29 -1.53 -0.04 -1.39
C TYR A 29 -2.97 0.34 -1.74
N ASN A 30 -3.48 1.44 -1.21
CA ASN A 30 -4.87 1.87 -1.41
C ASN A 30 -5.09 2.66 -2.70
N ASN A 31 -4.17 3.57 -3.03
CA ASN A 31 -4.38 4.59 -4.05
C ASN A 31 -3.57 4.34 -5.32
N LYS A 32 -2.35 3.81 -5.19
CA LYS A 32 -1.40 3.71 -6.32
C LYS A 32 -1.28 2.30 -6.87
N ARG A 33 -1.60 1.27 -6.08
CA ARG A 33 -1.43 -0.12 -6.48
C ARG A 33 -2.41 -0.49 -7.58
N ILE A 34 -1.89 -0.66 -8.79
CA ILE A 34 -2.66 -1.12 -9.93
C ILE A 34 -2.76 -2.65 -9.87
N LYS A 35 -3.97 -3.18 -10.01
CA LYS A 35 -4.19 -4.62 -10.09
C LYS A 35 -4.85 -4.97 -11.41
N VAL A 36 -4.21 -5.84 -12.20
CA VAL A 36 -4.70 -6.26 -13.52
C VAL A 36 -6.13 -6.81 -13.45
N LYS A 37 -6.43 -7.61 -12.41
CA LYS A 37 -7.78 -8.15 -12.18
C LYS A 37 -8.85 -7.09 -11.89
N LEU A 38 -8.46 -5.88 -11.53
CA LEU A 38 -9.34 -4.73 -11.29
C LEU A 38 -9.40 -3.79 -12.50
N LYS A 39 -9.05 -4.28 -13.70
CA LYS A 39 -9.04 -3.51 -14.95
C LYS A 39 -8.17 -2.24 -14.87
N GLY A 40 -7.04 -2.33 -14.17
CA GLY A 40 -6.13 -1.19 -14.00
C GLY A 40 -6.50 -0.21 -12.89
N LEU A 41 -7.59 -0.45 -12.16
CA LEU A 41 -8.04 0.44 -11.08
C LEU A 41 -7.26 0.20 -9.79
N SER A 42 -7.09 1.27 -9.02
CA SER A 42 -6.65 1.17 -7.63
C SER A 42 -7.74 0.54 -6.74
N PRO A 43 -7.41 -0.02 -5.57
CA PRO A 43 -8.39 -0.58 -4.67
C PRO A 43 -9.50 0.39 -4.25
N VAL A 44 -9.18 1.67 -4.02
CA VAL A 44 -10.18 2.71 -3.70
C VAL A 44 -11.10 2.99 -4.89
N GLN A 45 -10.54 3.12 -6.10
CA GLN A 45 -11.31 3.34 -7.32
C GLN A 45 -12.24 2.17 -7.63
N TYR A 46 -11.77 0.94 -7.42
CA TYR A 46 -12.60 -0.24 -7.62
C TYR A 46 -13.76 -0.31 -6.61
N ARG A 47 -13.51 0.00 -5.32
CA ARG A 47 -14.57 0.03 -4.30
C ARG A 47 -15.63 1.07 -4.62
N THR A 48 -15.23 2.29 -4.96
CA THR A 48 -16.16 3.38 -5.30
C THR A 48 -17.02 3.06 -6.53
N LYS A 49 -16.47 2.37 -7.54
CA LYS A 49 -17.23 1.88 -8.69
C LYS A 49 -18.31 0.85 -8.36
N SER A 50 -18.18 0.11 -7.26
CA SER A 50 -19.17 -0.92 -6.87
C SER A 50 -20.43 -0.34 -6.23
N PHE A 51 -20.42 0.96 -5.89
CA PHE A 51 -21.55 1.68 -5.30
C PHE A 51 -22.26 2.60 -6.31
N GLN A 52 -21.86 2.58 -7.58
CA GLN A 52 -22.60 3.13 -8.72
C GLN A 52 -23.34 2.01 -9.43
#